data_AF-A0A8H5V4P1-F1
#
_entry.id   AF-A0A8H5V4P1-F1
#
_cell.length_a   1.000
_cell.length_b   1.000
_cell.length_c   1.000
_cell.angle_alpha   90.00
_cell.angle_beta   90.00
_cell.angle_gamma   90.00
#
_symmetry.space_group_name_H-M   'P 1'
#
loop_
_entity.id
_entity.type
_entity.pdbx_description
1 polymer ?
#
loop_
_entity_poly.entity_id
_entity_poly.type
_entity_poly.pdbx_seq_one_letter_code
_entity_poly.pdbx_strand_id
1 'polypeptide(L)'
;MDRLLSCGKRRQAMFSDGDMHFSLPVNDTQFLFGQSPQAAPIDDSLKVYGPDDHLVLLIQGLRIWSRVHTWIAEGGRRQPGMTEPEQCPFNETSDWSKMKQDLIKWRESQDALMKYPATKVSVHAQRGQAERFGYINLVYYVSLLFLCREFIPFSPVDEVKPRGPIEPPLLKARGPDSFWLQNVFDLYDAASQISSLLSDLEHVGCPLRTPFSGLCAFSSTLWSIYGAAFPNFMGFTPSQTADADAQAERTMAVLYHDEG
;
A
#
# COMPACT_ATOMS: atom_id res chain seq x y z
N MET A 1 10.96 12.16 2.20
CA MET A 1 10.35 13.13 3.13
C MET A 1 9.31 14.01 2.44
N ASP A 2 9.65 14.77 1.40
CA ASP A 2 8.69 15.65 0.70
C ASP A 2 7.38 14.92 0.28
N ARG A 3 7.51 13.77 -0.39
CA ARG A 3 6.36 12.95 -0.81
C ARG A 3 5.51 12.35 0.32
N LEU A 4 6.08 12.22 1.52
CA LEU A 4 5.35 11.75 2.71
C LEU A 4 4.57 12.90 3.38
N LEU A 5 4.98 14.14 3.13
CA LEU A 5 4.45 15.36 3.76
C LEU A 5 3.62 16.23 2.80
N SER A 6 3.66 15.90 1.50
CA SER A 6 2.93 16.56 0.42
C SER A 6 1.48 16.08 0.40
N CYS A 7 0.66 16.62 1.30
CA CYS A 7 -0.77 16.31 1.39
C CYS A 7 -1.64 17.48 0.89
N GLY A 8 -2.58 17.19 -0.01
CA GLY A 8 -3.69 18.08 -0.39
C GLY A 8 -3.40 19.09 -1.51
N LYS A 9 -4.47 19.69 -2.06
CA LYS A 9 -4.44 20.66 -3.18
C LYS A 9 -3.52 21.88 -2.97
N ARG A 10 -3.07 22.15 -1.74
CA ARG A 10 -2.25 23.32 -1.38
C ARG A 10 -0.78 22.99 -1.08
N ARG A 11 -0.39 21.72 -1.16
CA ARG A 11 1.02 21.27 -1.07
C ARG A 11 1.26 20.26 -2.18
N GLN A 12 1.57 20.77 -3.36
CA GLN A 12 2.22 19.97 -4.40
C GLN A 12 3.66 19.68 -3.96
N ALA A 13 4.17 18.49 -4.31
CA ALA A 13 5.56 18.15 -4.04
C ALA A 13 6.47 19.23 -4.63
N MET A 14 7.55 19.58 -3.91
CA MET A 14 8.42 20.69 -4.32
C MET A 14 9.12 20.43 -5.66
N PHE A 15 9.27 19.15 -6.04
CA PHE A 15 9.90 18.73 -7.29
C PHE A 15 9.01 17.75 -8.04
N SER A 16 8.83 18.00 -9.35
CA SER A 16 8.20 17.03 -10.26
C SER A 16 9.10 15.81 -10.43
N ASP A 17 8.53 14.61 -10.57
CA ASP A 17 9.31 13.38 -10.74
C ASP A 17 10.18 13.43 -12.02
N GLY A 18 9.72 14.15 -13.05
CA GLY A 18 10.45 14.36 -14.31
C GLY A 18 11.67 15.27 -14.19
N ASP A 19 11.72 16.13 -13.17
CA ASP A 19 12.81 17.10 -12.98
C ASP A 19 13.95 16.55 -12.10
N MET A 20 13.75 15.37 -11.50
CA MET A 20 14.70 14.74 -10.58
C MET A 20 15.56 13.68 -11.28
N HIS A 21 16.62 14.10 -11.95
CA HIS A 21 17.65 13.20 -12.50
C HIS A 21 18.76 12.95 -11.48
N PHE A 22 18.63 11.86 -10.71
CA PHE A 22 19.70 11.36 -9.83
C PHE A 22 19.86 9.85 -10.02
N SER A 23 21.10 9.37 -9.93
CA SER A 23 21.39 7.94 -9.91
C SER A 23 20.81 7.31 -8.64
N LEU A 24 20.23 6.12 -8.77
CA LEU A 24 19.79 5.35 -7.60
C LEU A 24 20.98 5.06 -6.67
N PRO A 25 20.76 5.02 -5.34
CA PRO A 25 21.82 4.67 -4.40
C PRO A 25 22.35 3.27 -4.67
N VAL A 26 23.65 3.08 -4.42
CA VAL A 26 24.27 1.75 -4.39
C VAL A 26 23.79 0.97 -3.15
N ASN A 27 23.88 -0.35 -3.17
CA ASN A 27 23.49 -1.16 -2.02
C ASN A 27 24.50 -1.05 -0.86
N ASP A 28 24.08 -1.48 0.34
CA ASP A 28 24.90 -1.35 1.56
C ASP A 28 26.29 -1.98 1.40
N THR A 29 26.36 -3.16 0.79
CA THR A 29 27.63 -3.85 0.51
C THR A 29 28.54 -3.04 -0.42
N GLN A 30 28.01 -2.54 -1.53
CA GLN A 30 28.75 -1.71 -2.48
C GLN A 30 29.25 -0.41 -1.84
N PHE A 31 28.41 0.22 -1.02
CA PHE A 31 28.78 1.42 -0.27
C PHE A 31 29.93 1.14 0.70
N LEU A 32 29.82 0.08 1.52
CA LEU A 32 30.83 -0.30 2.51
C LEU A 32 32.20 -0.58 1.89
N PHE A 33 32.23 -1.17 0.69
CA PHE A 33 33.47 -1.50 -0.02
C PHE A 33 33.90 -0.45 -1.06
N GLY A 34 33.24 0.72 -1.12
CA GLY A 34 33.61 1.81 -2.02
C GLY A 34 33.52 1.43 -3.51
N GLN A 35 32.63 0.51 -3.86
CA GLN A 35 32.43 0.08 -5.25
C GLN A 35 31.74 1.21 -6.02
N SER A 36 32.28 1.56 -7.19
CA SER A 36 31.62 2.54 -8.08
C SER A 36 30.26 2.01 -8.53
N PRO A 37 29.24 2.89 -8.68
CA PRO A 37 27.97 2.48 -9.25
C PRO A 37 28.23 1.90 -10.63
N GLN A 38 27.98 0.60 -10.81
CA GLN A 38 27.90 0.07 -12.16
C GLN A 38 26.72 0.78 -12.83
N ALA A 39 26.96 1.51 -13.90
CA ALA A 39 25.90 1.97 -14.79
C ALA A 39 25.23 0.71 -15.34
N ALA A 40 24.19 0.23 -14.66
CA ALA A 40 23.49 -0.97 -15.07
C ALA A 40 22.87 -0.70 -16.46
N PRO A 41 23.02 -1.61 -17.42
CA PRO A 41 22.34 -1.49 -18.70
C PRO A 41 20.83 -1.57 -18.51
N ILE A 42 20.11 -1.07 -19.52
CA ILE A 42 18.68 -0.76 -19.63
C ILE A 42 17.70 -1.90 -19.28
N ASP A 43 18.16 -3.10 -18.93
CA ASP A 43 17.28 -4.22 -18.57
C ASP A 43 17.11 -4.36 -17.05
N ASP A 44 16.51 -3.35 -16.43
CA ASP A 44 16.08 -3.33 -15.01
C ASP A 44 14.98 -4.41 -14.72
N SER A 45 14.54 -5.15 -15.75
CA SER A 45 13.47 -6.14 -15.66
C SER A 45 13.86 -7.45 -14.96
N LEU A 46 15.16 -7.74 -14.82
CA LEU A 46 15.68 -8.98 -14.24
C LEU A 46 16.35 -8.79 -12.86
N LYS A 47 16.47 -7.56 -12.38
CA LYS A 47 17.15 -7.29 -11.11
C LYS A 47 16.23 -7.62 -9.93
N VAL A 48 16.68 -8.55 -9.09
CA VAL A 48 16.04 -8.87 -7.81
C VAL A 48 16.74 -8.08 -6.70
N TYR A 49 15.97 -7.28 -5.97
CA TYR A 49 16.44 -6.40 -4.90
C TYR A 49 16.33 -7.08 -3.54
N GLY A 50 17.44 -7.12 -2.79
CA GLY A 50 17.54 -7.80 -1.51
C GLY A 50 17.61 -6.85 -0.30
N PRO A 51 17.95 -7.38 0.89
CA PRO A 51 18.08 -6.60 2.12
C PRO A 51 19.05 -5.41 2.05
N ASP A 52 20.12 -5.55 1.26
CA ASP A 52 21.12 -4.49 1.10
C ASP A 52 20.65 -3.37 0.16
N ASP A 53 19.57 -3.56 -0.61
CA ASP A 53 19.01 -2.61 -1.57
C ASP A 53 17.87 -1.75 -0.98
N HIS A 54 17.69 -1.74 0.34
CA HIS A 54 16.54 -1.14 1.00
C HIS A 54 16.30 0.34 0.64
N LEU A 55 17.35 1.15 0.40
CA LEU A 55 17.20 2.54 -0.03
C LEU A 55 16.59 2.65 -1.43
N VAL A 56 17.03 1.80 -2.37
CA VAL A 56 16.47 1.75 -3.72
C VAL A 56 15.01 1.36 -3.66
N LEU A 57 14.69 0.32 -2.89
CA LEU A 57 13.32 -0.15 -2.69
C LEU A 57 12.43 0.94 -2.07
N LEU A 58 12.92 1.65 -1.06
CA LEU A 58 12.18 2.76 -0.44
C LEU A 58 11.94 3.90 -1.42
N ILE A 59 12.94 4.30 -2.20
CA ILE A 59 12.79 5.37 -3.20
C ILE A 59 11.75 4.98 -4.24
N GLN A 60 11.85 3.77 -4.82
CA GLN A 60 10.91 3.27 -5.81
C GLN A 60 9.49 3.16 -5.25
N GLY A 61 9.33 2.55 -4.07
CA GLY A 61 8.03 2.41 -3.42
C GLY A 61 7.40 3.76 -3.08
N LEU A 62 8.17 4.71 -2.55
CA LEU A 62 7.67 6.05 -2.23
C LEU A 62 7.29 6.85 -3.48
N ARG A 63 7.94 6.60 -4.63
CA ARG A 63 7.50 7.18 -5.91
C ARG A 63 6.12 6.67 -6.31
N ILE A 64 5.90 5.36 -6.21
CA ILE A 64 4.61 4.73 -6.51
C ILE A 64 3.52 5.23 -5.54
N TRP A 65 3.78 5.19 -4.23
CA TRP A 65 2.87 5.72 -3.21
C TRP A 65 2.49 7.17 -3.49
N SER A 66 3.47 8.02 -3.81
CA SER A 66 3.22 9.43 -4.12
C SER A 66 2.31 9.61 -5.31
N ARG A 67 2.47 8.81 -6.37
CA ARG A 67 1.60 8.85 -7.56
C ARG A 67 0.18 8.41 -7.22
N VAL A 68 0.03 7.29 -6.49
CA VAL A 68 -1.27 6.79 -6.02
C VAL A 68 -1.98 7.83 -5.16
N HIS A 69 -1.29 8.34 -4.15
CA HIS A 69 -1.84 9.31 -3.22
C HIS A 69 -2.21 10.63 -3.91
N THR A 70 -1.39 11.10 -4.87
CA THR A 70 -1.69 12.30 -5.67
C THR A 70 -2.96 12.10 -6.50
N TRP A 71 -3.07 10.98 -7.23
CA TRP A 71 -4.27 10.68 -8.03
C TRP A 71 -5.55 10.67 -7.18
N ILE A 72 -5.50 10.08 -5.98
CA ILE A 72 -6.62 10.07 -5.02
C ILE A 72 -6.92 11.49 -4.53
N ALA A 73 -5.90 12.25 -4.14
CA ALA A 73 -6.06 13.62 -3.65
C ALA A 73 -6.63 14.59 -4.71
N GLU A 74 -6.37 14.31 -5.99
CA GLU A 74 -6.92 15.05 -7.14
C GLU A 74 -8.37 14.65 -7.47
N GLY A 75 -8.89 13.63 -6.80
CA GLY A 75 -10.29 13.21 -6.88
C GLY A 75 -10.48 11.77 -7.36
N GLY A 76 -9.40 11.04 -7.67
CA GLY A 76 -9.45 9.63 -8.05
C GLY A 76 -10.43 9.36 -9.19
N ARG A 77 -11.36 8.42 -8.98
CA ARG A 77 -12.40 8.05 -9.96
C ARG A 77 -13.39 9.19 -10.23
N ARG A 78 -13.42 10.21 -9.37
CA ARG A 78 -14.35 11.34 -9.46
C ARG A 78 -13.85 12.47 -10.36
N GLN A 79 -12.63 12.36 -10.88
CA GLN A 79 -12.11 13.31 -11.87
C GLN A 79 -12.90 13.21 -13.20
N PRO A 80 -13.02 14.29 -13.98
CA PRO A 80 -13.69 14.26 -15.28
C PRO A 80 -13.09 13.19 -16.21
N GLY A 81 -13.94 12.35 -16.81
CA GLY A 81 -13.53 11.28 -17.74
C GLY A 81 -13.07 9.97 -17.08
N MET A 82 -12.88 9.91 -15.75
CA MET A 82 -12.43 8.69 -15.08
C MET A 82 -13.51 7.60 -14.95
N THR A 83 -14.75 7.90 -15.34
CA THR A 83 -15.84 6.92 -15.40
C THR A 83 -16.07 6.35 -16.79
N GLU A 84 -15.34 6.82 -17.83
CA GLU A 84 -15.44 6.25 -19.17
C GLU A 84 -14.96 4.78 -19.17
N PRO A 85 -15.46 3.94 -20.09
CA PRO A 85 -15.09 2.52 -20.18
C PRO A 85 -13.58 2.26 -20.22
N GLU A 86 -12.81 3.16 -20.84
CA GLU A 86 -11.35 3.06 -20.97
C GLU A 86 -10.63 3.31 -19.63
N GLN A 87 -11.23 4.08 -18.73
CA GLN A 87 -10.68 4.44 -17.42
C GLN A 87 -11.24 3.60 -16.26
N CYS A 88 -12.18 2.70 -16.56
CA CYS A 88 -12.67 1.76 -15.56
C CYS A 88 -11.53 0.84 -15.07
N PRO A 89 -11.52 0.45 -13.78
CA PRO A 89 -10.36 -0.18 -13.15
C PRO A 89 -10.07 -1.60 -13.64
N PHE A 90 -11.06 -2.26 -14.25
CA PHE A 90 -10.93 -3.56 -14.91
C PHE A 90 -10.41 -3.45 -16.36
N ASN A 91 -10.15 -2.24 -16.85
CA ASN A 91 -9.41 -2.02 -18.09
C ASN A 91 -7.92 -1.93 -17.77
N GLU A 92 -7.12 -2.79 -18.38
CA GLU A 92 -5.67 -2.87 -18.15
C GLU A 92 -4.93 -1.56 -18.45
N THR A 93 -5.47 -0.76 -19.37
CA THR A 93 -4.87 0.49 -19.84
C THR A 93 -5.30 1.72 -19.03
N SER A 94 -6.25 1.57 -18.11
CA SER A 94 -6.69 2.64 -17.21
C SER A 94 -5.55 3.14 -16.33
N ASP A 95 -5.63 4.39 -15.90
CA ASP A 95 -4.59 4.97 -15.04
C ASP A 95 -4.49 4.24 -13.69
N TRP A 96 -5.63 3.80 -13.15
CA TRP A 96 -5.68 2.97 -11.95
C TRP A 96 -4.98 1.62 -12.16
N SER A 97 -5.29 0.92 -13.25
CA SER A 97 -4.68 -0.39 -13.52
C SER A 97 -3.18 -0.26 -13.69
N LYS A 98 -2.69 0.76 -14.40
CA LYS A 98 -1.25 1.03 -14.54
C LYS A 98 -0.58 1.24 -13.18
N MET A 99 -1.17 2.03 -12.28
CA MET A 99 -0.62 2.22 -10.93
C MET A 99 -0.59 0.91 -10.13
N LYS A 100 -1.64 0.09 -10.21
CA LYS A 100 -1.68 -1.22 -9.55
C LYS A 100 -0.63 -2.18 -10.13
N GLN A 101 -0.46 -2.21 -11.45
CA GLN A 101 0.56 -3.01 -12.13
C GLN A 101 1.97 -2.57 -11.74
N ASP A 102 2.25 -1.27 -11.69
CA ASP A 102 3.56 -0.75 -11.26
C ASP A 102 3.87 -1.15 -9.81
N LEU A 103 2.87 -1.10 -8.93
CA LEU A 103 2.98 -1.55 -7.54
C LEU A 103 3.29 -3.06 -7.45
N ILE A 104 2.61 -3.88 -8.25
CA ILE A 104 2.83 -5.33 -8.30
C ILE A 104 4.23 -5.64 -8.85
N LYS A 105 4.64 -5.01 -9.95
CA LYS A 105 5.99 -5.18 -10.52
C LYS A 105 7.08 -4.80 -9.52
N TRP A 106 6.90 -3.71 -8.78
CA TRP A 106 7.83 -3.33 -7.71
C TRP A 106 7.85 -4.34 -6.55
N ARG A 107 6.73 -4.98 -6.25
CA ARG A 107 6.69 -6.09 -5.29
C ARG A 107 7.37 -7.34 -5.84
N GLU A 108 7.22 -7.63 -7.13
CA GLU A 108 7.82 -8.80 -7.78
C GLU A 108 9.34 -8.68 -7.89
N SER A 109 9.89 -7.48 -8.09
CA SER A 109 11.34 -7.23 -8.13
C SER A 109 12.04 -7.42 -6.79
N GLN A 110 11.31 -7.61 -5.69
CA GLN A 110 11.87 -7.86 -4.37
C GLN A 110 12.22 -9.35 -4.19
N ASP A 111 13.34 -9.61 -3.52
CA ASP A 111 13.67 -10.95 -3.01
C ASP A 111 12.60 -11.45 -2.02
N ALA A 112 12.44 -12.76 -1.88
CA ALA A 112 11.50 -13.36 -0.94
C ALA A 112 11.76 -12.90 0.52
N LEU A 113 13.03 -12.65 0.87
CA LEU A 113 13.44 -12.11 2.17
C LEU A 113 12.85 -10.73 2.44
N MET A 114 12.48 -9.95 1.42
CA MET A 114 11.94 -8.59 1.57
C MET A 114 10.40 -8.55 1.65
N LYS A 115 9.73 -9.71 1.56
CA LYS A 115 8.26 -9.80 1.49
C LYS A 115 7.67 -10.30 2.81
N TYR A 116 6.96 -9.43 3.51
CA TYR A 116 6.01 -9.84 4.57
C TYR A 116 4.74 -10.44 3.94
N PRO A 117 4.01 -11.36 4.60
CA PRO A 117 4.38 -12.12 5.80
C PRO A 117 5.26 -13.35 5.50
N ALA A 118 5.63 -13.58 4.24
CA ALA A 118 6.46 -14.73 3.84
C ALA A 118 7.79 -14.79 4.61
N THR A 119 8.38 -13.63 4.88
CA THR A 119 9.52 -13.47 5.78
C THR A 119 9.08 -12.74 7.06
N LYS A 120 9.43 -13.31 8.22
CA LYS A 120 9.09 -12.75 9.53
C LYS A 120 9.94 -11.52 9.84
N VAL A 121 9.33 -10.54 10.53
CA VAL A 121 10.02 -9.31 10.99
C VAL A 121 11.25 -9.63 11.85
N SER A 122 11.16 -10.67 12.69
CA SER A 122 12.25 -11.07 13.59
C SER A 122 13.56 -11.44 12.88
N VAL A 123 13.50 -11.92 11.63
CA VAL A 123 14.68 -12.23 10.82
C VAL A 123 15.47 -10.95 10.49
N HIS A 124 14.76 -9.86 10.19
CA HIS A 124 15.37 -8.56 9.93
C HIS A 124 15.78 -7.84 11.21
N ALA A 125 15.06 -8.06 12.32
CA ALA A 125 15.42 -7.51 13.63
C ALA A 125 16.82 -7.98 14.07
N GLN A 126 17.16 -9.25 13.86
CA GLN A 126 18.49 -9.79 14.16
C GLN A 126 19.64 -9.11 13.40
N ARG A 127 19.34 -8.45 12.27
CA ARG A 127 20.30 -7.70 11.44
C ARG A 127 20.21 -6.18 11.65
N GLY A 128 19.38 -5.71 12.59
CA GLY A 128 19.12 -4.28 12.79
C GLY A 128 18.37 -3.63 11.62
N GLN A 129 17.61 -4.40 10.86
CA GLN A 129 16.94 -3.98 9.62
C GLN A 129 15.40 -4.01 9.70
N ALA A 130 14.81 -4.32 10.86
CA ALA A 130 13.37 -4.48 11.05
C ALA A 130 12.57 -3.25 10.59
N GLU A 131 12.99 -2.05 10.97
CA GLU A 131 12.30 -0.81 10.59
C GLU A 131 12.26 -0.62 9.07
N ARG A 132 13.38 -0.87 8.38
CA ARG A 132 13.51 -0.75 6.91
C ARG A 132 12.59 -1.74 6.21
N PHE A 133 12.61 -2.99 6.66
CA PHE A 133 11.72 -4.05 6.18
C PHE A 133 10.24 -3.68 6.39
N GLY A 134 9.91 -3.19 7.60
CA GLY A 134 8.58 -2.72 7.96
C GLY A 134 8.12 -1.60 7.03
N TYR A 135 8.93 -0.57 6.83
CA TYR A 135 8.57 0.59 6.02
C TYR A 135 8.33 0.23 4.55
N ILE A 136 9.16 -0.63 3.96
CA ILE A 136 8.97 -1.13 2.58
C ILE A 136 7.62 -1.87 2.45
N ASN A 137 7.31 -2.75 3.40
CA ASN A 137 6.07 -3.51 3.36
C ASN A 137 4.84 -2.65 3.65
N LEU A 138 4.92 -1.68 4.56
CA LEU A 138 3.85 -0.71 4.79
C LEU A 138 3.55 0.11 3.54
N VAL A 139 4.57 0.60 2.82
CA VAL A 139 4.40 1.31 1.55
C VAL A 139 3.65 0.46 0.52
N TYR A 140 3.97 -0.83 0.42
CA TYR A 140 3.25 -1.74 -0.47
C TYR A 140 1.77 -1.85 -0.11
N TYR A 141 1.47 -2.25 1.14
CA TYR A 141 0.10 -2.52 1.55
C TYR A 141 -0.77 -1.27 1.59
N VAL A 142 -0.24 -0.13 2.07
CA VAL A 142 -1.03 1.11 2.11
C VAL A 142 -1.35 1.61 0.70
N SER A 143 -0.42 1.46 -0.25
CA SER A 143 -0.67 1.81 -1.66
C SER A 143 -1.77 0.94 -2.26
N LEU A 144 -1.74 -0.38 -2.01
CA LEU A 144 -2.75 -1.31 -2.50
C LEU A 144 -4.13 -1.01 -1.88
N LEU A 145 -4.17 -0.79 -0.56
CA LEU A 145 -5.39 -0.44 0.18
C LEU A 145 -6.03 0.82 -0.39
N PHE A 146 -5.25 1.89 -0.61
CA PHE A 146 -5.75 3.15 -1.14
C PHE A 146 -6.27 3.03 -2.57
N LEU A 147 -5.58 2.26 -3.43
CA LEU A 147 -6.05 1.96 -4.79
C LEU A 147 -7.38 1.22 -4.75
N CYS A 148 -7.49 0.14 -3.98
CA CYS A 148 -8.70 -0.68 -3.94
C CYS A 148 -9.89 0.08 -3.33
N ARG A 149 -9.64 0.93 -2.31
CA ARG A 149 -10.65 1.72 -1.59
C ARG A 149 -11.45 2.64 -2.49
N GLU A 150 -10.85 3.12 -3.57
CA GLU A 150 -11.50 4.10 -4.45
C GLU A 150 -12.80 3.57 -5.07
N PHE A 151 -12.89 2.25 -5.25
CA PHE A 151 -14.03 1.60 -5.89
C PHE A 151 -14.96 0.87 -4.93
N ILE A 152 -14.70 0.91 -3.62
CA ILE A 152 -15.59 0.34 -2.61
C ILE A 152 -16.65 1.37 -2.22
N PRO A 153 -17.94 0.99 -2.15
CA PRO A 153 -19.00 1.81 -1.59
C PRO A 153 -18.65 2.35 -0.20
N PHE A 154 -19.15 3.54 0.12
CA PHE A 154 -19.04 4.06 1.48
C PHE A 154 -19.99 3.33 2.45
N SER A 155 -21.18 2.97 1.97
CA SER A 155 -22.24 2.34 2.78
C SER A 155 -23.01 1.30 1.96
N PRO A 156 -22.57 0.03 1.96
CA PRO A 156 -23.15 -1.04 1.15
C PRO A 156 -24.34 -1.75 1.85
N VAL A 157 -25.17 -1.02 2.61
CA VAL A 157 -26.19 -1.61 3.51
C VAL A 157 -27.13 -2.59 2.81
N ASP A 158 -27.51 -2.28 1.57
CA ASP A 158 -28.43 -3.10 0.77
C ASP A 158 -27.74 -4.09 -0.17
N GLU A 159 -26.40 -4.14 -0.16
CA GLU A 159 -25.62 -4.94 -1.09
C GLU A 159 -25.24 -6.30 -0.49
N VAL A 160 -25.68 -7.36 -1.18
CA VAL A 160 -25.46 -8.76 -0.75
C VAL A 160 -24.13 -9.34 -1.24
N LYS A 161 -23.38 -8.59 -2.05
CA LYS A 161 -22.06 -9.01 -2.57
C LYS A 161 -21.19 -7.82 -2.98
N PRO A 162 -19.86 -8.00 -3.06
CA PRO A 162 -18.97 -7.01 -3.63
C PRO A 162 -19.37 -6.58 -5.03
N ARG A 163 -19.41 -5.26 -5.24
CA ARG A 163 -19.59 -4.63 -6.54
C ARG A 163 -18.86 -3.29 -6.56
N GLY A 164 -18.75 -2.71 -7.77
CA GLY A 164 -18.20 -1.38 -7.95
C GLY A 164 -19.06 -0.28 -7.31
N PRO A 165 -18.64 0.99 -7.44
CA PRO A 165 -19.28 2.12 -6.78
C PRO A 165 -20.79 2.20 -7.02
N ILE A 166 -21.53 2.50 -5.95
CA ILE A 166 -22.97 2.76 -5.98
C ILE A 166 -23.28 4.25 -5.79
N GLU A 167 -22.29 5.03 -5.36
CA GLU A 167 -22.37 6.48 -5.25
C GLU A 167 -21.80 7.18 -6.49
N PRO A 168 -22.46 8.24 -7.00
CA PRO A 168 -21.97 9.03 -8.13
C PRO A 168 -20.53 9.54 -7.94
N PRO A 169 -19.76 9.65 -9.05
CA PRO A 169 -20.12 9.29 -10.41
C PRO A 169 -20.04 7.77 -10.62
N LEU A 170 -21.05 7.18 -11.28
CA LEU A 170 -21.07 5.74 -11.55
C LEU A 170 -20.19 5.41 -12.75
N LEU A 171 -19.59 4.21 -12.73
CA LEU A 171 -18.83 3.71 -13.87
C LEU A 171 -19.76 3.47 -15.07
N LYS A 172 -19.33 3.90 -16.26
CA LYS A 172 -20.11 3.73 -17.50
C LYS A 172 -20.01 2.33 -18.09
N ALA A 173 -19.08 1.52 -17.60
CA ALA A 173 -18.95 0.11 -17.95
C ALA A 173 -19.12 -0.79 -16.72
N ARG A 174 -19.68 -1.98 -16.94
CA ARG A 174 -19.84 -2.99 -15.89
C ARG A 174 -18.62 -3.90 -15.87
N GLY A 175 -17.94 -3.94 -14.73
CA GLY A 175 -16.84 -4.87 -14.49
C GLY A 175 -17.33 -6.28 -14.14
N PRO A 176 -16.50 -7.32 -14.35
CA PRO A 176 -16.84 -8.69 -13.97
C PRO A 176 -16.93 -8.85 -12.45
N ASP A 177 -17.82 -9.72 -11.98
CA ASP A 177 -18.02 -9.96 -10.53
C ASP A 177 -16.72 -10.42 -9.83
N SER A 178 -15.89 -11.22 -10.51
CA SER A 178 -14.59 -11.67 -10.00
C SER A 178 -13.63 -10.52 -9.69
N PHE A 179 -13.67 -9.44 -10.48
CA PHE A 179 -12.84 -8.26 -10.24
C PHE A 179 -13.22 -7.57 -8.92
N TRP A 180 -14.51 -7.43 -8.64
CA TRP A 180 -14.98 -6.78 -7.42
C TRP A 180 -14.70 -7.61 -6.18
N LEU A 181 -14.88 -8.93 -6.27
CA LEU A 181 -14.50 -9.87 -5.22
C LEU A 181 -13.00 -9.77 -4.91
N GLN A 182 -12.14 -9.80 -5.94
CA GLN A 182 -10.69 -9.67 -5.76
C GLN A 182 -10.32 -8.30 -5.19
N ASN A 183 -10.96 -7.22 -5.63
CA ASN A 183 -10.66 -5.87 -5.13
C ASN A 183 -10.98 -5.70 -3.65
N VAL A 184 -12.09 -6.27 -3.16
CA VAL A 184 -12.42 -6.28 -1.72
C VAL A 184 -11.46 -7.17 -0.94
N PHE A 185 -11.11 -8.34 -1.49
CA PHE A 185 -10.14 -9.24 -0.87
C PHE A 185 -8.77 -8.56 -0.71
N ASP A 186 -8.22 -8.02 -1.80
CA ASP A 186 -6.92 -7.32 -1.81
C ASP A 186 -6.89 -6.17 -0.80
N LEU A 187 -8.00 -5.43 -0.71
CA LEU A 187 -8.13 -4.32 0.23
C LEU A 187 -8.07 -4.79 1.68
N TYR A 188 -8.84 -5.83 2.01
CA TYR A 188 -8.93 -6.30 3.39
C TYR A 188 -7.66 -7.02 3.81
N ASP A 189 -7.10 -7.87 2.93
CA ASP A 189 -5.80 -8.48 3.17
C ASP A 189 -4.74 -7.41 3.43
N ALA A 190 -4.65 -6.36 2.58
CA ALA A 190 -3.71 -5.27 2.82
C ALA A 190 -3.91 -4.59 4.19
N ALA A 191 -5.17 -4.36 4.62
CA ALA A 191 -5.46 -3.83 5.94
C ALA A 191 -4.99 -4.78 7.07
N SER A 192 -5.26 -6.09 6.96
CA SER A 192 -4.81 -7.10 7.91
C SER A 192 -3.30 -7.26 7.96
N GLN A 193 -2.62 -7.22 6.81
CA GLN A 193 -1.16 -7.28 6.77
C GLN A 193 -0.52 -6.04 7.40
N ILE A 194 -1.11 -4.84 7.24
CA ILE A 194 -0.64 -3.63 7.94
C ILE A 194 -0.75 -3.81 9.46
N SER A 195 -1.91 -4.24 9.96
CA SER A 195 -2.10 -4.44 11.41
C SER A 195 -1.11 -5.46 11.96
N SER A 196 -0.96 -6.60 11.27
CA SER A 196 -0.10 -7.70 11.71
C SER A 196 1.37 -7.27 11.69
N LEU A 197 1.81 -6.58 10.64
CA LEU A 197 3.17 -6.07 10.53
C LEU A 197 3.52 -5.06 11.62
N LEU A 198 2.61 -4.14 11.93
CA LEU A 198 2.82 -3.17 13.02
C LEU A 198 2.91 -3.86 14.38
N SER A 199 2.05 -4.86 14.63
CA SER A 199 2.11 -5.66 15.86
C SER A 199 3.42 -6.47 15.95
N ASP A 200 3.87 -7.07 14.86
CA ASP A 200 5.10 -7.85 14.82
C ASP A 200 6.33 -6.96 15.05
N LEU A 201 6.32 -5.72 14.54
CA LEU A 201 7.36 -4.71 14.80
C LEU A 201 7.40 -4.30 16.28
N GLU A 202 6.25 -4.09 16.92
CA GLU A 202 6.16 -3.81 18.35
C GLU A 202 6.72 -5.00 19.17
N HIS A 203 6.35 -6.23 18.79
CA HIS A 203 6.76 -7.46 19.49
C HIS A 203 8.28 -7.70 19.46
N VAL A 204 8.96 -7.34 18.37
CA VAL A 204 10.43 -7.44 18.27
C VAL A 204 11.17 -6.21 18.83
N GLY A 205 10.45 -5.25 19.41
CA GLY A 205 11.05 -4.04 19.99
C GLY A 205 11.56 -3.04 18.95
N CYS A 206 10.98 -3.01 17.75
CA CYS A 206 11.33 -2.07 16.69
C CYS A 206 10.08 -1.33 16.17
N PRO A 207 9.32 -0.63 17.03
CA PRO A 207 8.08 0.03 16.62
C PRO A 207 8.36 1.21 15.68
N LEU A 208 7.57 1.32 14.60
CA LEU A 208 7.65 2.48 13.71
C LEU A 208 6.79 3.62 14.25
N ARG A 209 7.42 4.63 14.85
CA ARG A 209 6.74 5.82 15.40
C ARG A 209 6.89 7.02 14.47
N THR A 210 6.15 7.01 13.36
CA THR A 210 6.18 8.06 12.33
C THR A 210 4.74 8.46 11.94
N PRO A 211 4.52 9.68 11.40
CA PRO A 211 3.22 10.03 10.86
C PRO A 211 2.71 9.06 9.79
N PHE A 212 3.64 8.48 9.01
CA PHE A 212 3.30 7.52 7.95
C PHE A 212 2.81 6.18 8.52
N SER A 213 3.48 5.63 9.53
CA SER A 213 2.98 4.41 10.21
C SER A 213 1.66 4.67 10.93
N GLY A 214 1.45 5.88 11.47
CA GLY A 214 0.16 6.32 12.00
C GLY A 214 -0.95 6.32 10.94
N LEU A 215 -0.69 6.84 9.73
CA LEU A 215 -1.63 6.76 8.61
C LEU A 215 -1.96 5.32 8.24
N CYS A 216 -0.95 4.45 8.21
CA CYS A 216 -1.13 3.03 7.91
C CYS A 216 -2.03 2.36 8.95
N ALA A 217 -1.73 2.54 10.23
CA ALA A 217 -2.52 2.02 11.35
C ALA A 217 -3.97 2.52 11.28
N PHE A 218 -4.18 3.83 11.14
CA PHE A 218 -5.51 4.42 11.00
C PHE A 218 -6.30 3.82 9.83
N SER A 219 -5.65 3.69 8.67
CA SER A 219 -6.28 3.14 7.45
C SER A 219 -6.64 1.66 7.62
N SER A 220 -5.75 0.89 8.26
CA SER A 220 -6.00 -0.52 8.59
C SER A 220 -7.18 -0.66 9.56
N THR A 221 -7.19 0.09 10.66
CA THR A 221 -8.30 0.13 11.63
C THR A 221 -9.63 0.47 10.96
N LEU A 222 -9.67 1.50 10.11
CA LEU A 222 -10.88 1.92 9.42
C LEU A 222 -11.48 0.77 8.60
N TRP A 223 -10.65 0.00 7.91
CA TRP A 223 -11.09 -1.12 7.08
C TRP A 223 -11.44 -2.37 7.85
N SER A 224 -10.80 -2.59 9.00
CA SER A 224 -11.25 -3.58 9.99
C SER A 224 -12.65 -3.26 10.51
N ILE A 225 -12.91 -2.01 10.91
CA ILE A 225 -14.24 -1.56 11.34
C ILE A 225 -15.27 -1.70 10.21
N TYR A 226 -14.91 -1.28 8.99
CA TYR A 226 -15.80 -1.43 7.83
C TYR A 226 -16.14 -2.90 7.59
N GLY A 227 -15.14 -3.79 7.70
CA GLY A 227 -15.34 -5.22 7.52
C GLY A 227 -16.28 -5.84 8.55
N ALA A 228 -16.15 -5.42 9.81
CA ALA A 228 -17.05 -5.82 10.90
C ALA A 228 -18.47 -5.24 10.74
N ALA A 229 -18.60 -4.01 10.23
CA ALA A 229 -19.87 -3.32 10.06
C ALA A 229 -20.68 -3.84 8.86
N PHE A 230 -20.01 -4.31 7.79
CA PHE A 230 -20.66 -4.75 6.55
C PHE A 230 -20.26 -6.19 6.15
N PRO A 231 -20.46 -7.19 7.03
CA PRO A 231 -19.93 -8.53 6.81
C PRO A 231 -20.54 -9.24 5.58
N ASN A 232 -21.81 -8.97 5.28
CA ASN A 232 -22.48 -9.52 4.09
C ASN A 232 -21.83 -9.00 2.80
N PHE A 233 -21.57 -7.70 2.73
CA PHE A 233 -20.90 -7.10 1.57
C PHE A 233 -19.48 -7.65 1.44
N MET A 234 -18.76 -7.85 2.54
CA MET A 234 -17.41 -8.42 2.52
C MET A 234 -17.37 -9.92 2.24
N GLY A 235 -18.52 -10.61 2.29
CA GLY A 235 -18.58 -12.07 2.24
C GLY A 235 -17.95 -12.74 3.46
N PHE A 236 -17.96 -12.08 4.62
CA PHE A 236 -17.35 -12.57 5.84
C PHE A 236 -18.25 -13.59 6.56
N THR A 237 -17.59 -14.61 7.08
CA THR A 237 -18.17 -15.50 8.09
C THR A 237 -18.27 -14.79 9.45
N PRO A 238 -19.06 -15.31 10.41
CA PRO A 238 -19.12 -14.74 11.76
C PRO A 238 -17.75 -14.68 12.46
N SER A 239 -16.86 -15.65 12.23
CA SER A 239 -15.51 -15.64 12.78
C SER A 239 -14.64 -14.55 12.16
N GLN A 240 -14.72 -14.35 10.84
CA GLN A 240 -14.00 -13.26 10.16
C GLN A 240 -14.51 -11.88 10.59
N THR A 241 -15.81 -11.76 10.86
CA THR A 241 -16.42 -10.53 11.38
C THR A 241 -15.87 -10.20 12.77
N ALA A 242 -15.80 -11.20 13.66
CA ALA A 242 -15.23 -11.03 14.99
C ALA A 242 -13.72 -10.74 14.97
N ASP A 243 -12.97 -11.37 14.05
CA ASP A 243 -11.55 -11.09 13.88
C ASP A 243 -11.29 -9.69 13.32
N ALA A 244 -12.13 -9.20 12.40
CA ALA A 244 -12.08 -7.82 11.92
C ALA A 244 -12.25 -6.82 13.07
N ASP A 245 -13.22 -7.04 13.96
CA ASP A 245 -13.46 -6.19 15.12
C ASP A 245 -12.26 -6.22 16.09
N ALA A 246 -11.79 -7.42 16.45
CA ALA A 246 -10.62 -7.58 17.31
C ALA A 246 -9.34 -6.99 16.67
N GLN A 247 -9.19 -7.06 15.35
CA GLN A 247 -8.08 -6.45 14.63
C GLN A 247 -8.11 -4.93 14.76
N ALA A 248 -9.29 -4.30 14.62
CA ALA A 248 -9.41 -2.85 14.79
C ALA A 248 -8.91 -2.39 16.17
N GLU A 249 -9.32 -3.09 17.24
CA GLU A 249 -8.86 -2.83 18.60
C GLU A 249 -7.34 -2.99 18.75
N ARG A 250 -6.79 -4.09 18.23
CA ARG A 250 -5.33 -4.36 18.25
C ARG A 250 -4.54 -3.26 17.54
N THR A 251 -4.93 -2.88 16.33
CA THR A 251 -4.23 -1.83 15.56
C THR A 251 -4.34 -0.48 16.26
N MET A 252 -5.49 -0.17 16.87
CA MET A 252 -5.66 1.05 17.65
C MET A 252 -4.73 1.09 18.85
N ALA A 253 -4.52 -0.03 19.56
CA ALA A 253 -3.60 -0.07 20.70
C ALA A 253 -2.16 0.36 20.32
N VAL A 254 -1.71 0.04 19.10
CA VAL A 254 -0.40 0.48 18.58
C VAL A 254 -0.31 2.02 18.49
N LEU A 255 -1.43 2.72 18.27
CA LEU A 255 -1.47 4.18 18.20
C LEU A 255 -1.45 4.87 19.57
N TYR A 256 -1.86 4.18 20.63
CA TYR A 256 -2.05 4.77 21.96
C TYR A 256 -0.93 4.48 22.97
N HIS A 257 0.04 3.64 22.62
CA HIS A 257 1.20 3.38 23.49
C HIS A 257 2.24 4.51 23.42
N ASP A 258 1.86 5.69 23.90
CA ASP A 258 2.78 6.72 24.37
C ASP A 258 2.70 6.81 25.90
N GLU A 259 3.88 6.74 26.52
CA GLU A 259 4.22 7.09 27.90
C GLU A 259 3.84 6.13 29.05
N GLY A 260 4.87 5.39 29.49
CA GLY A 260 5.09 4.96 30.87
C GLY A 260 6.58 5.08 31.19
#